data_AF-A0A8B7E8M4-F1
#
_entry.id   AF-A0A8B7E8M4-F1
#
_cell.length_a   1.000
_cell.length_b   1.000
_cell.length_c   1.000
_cell.angle_alpha   90.00
_cell.angle_beta   90.00
_cell.angle_gamma   90.00
#
_symmetry.space_group_name_H-M   'P 1'
#
loop_
_entity.id
_entity.type
_entity.pdbx_description
1 polymer ?
#
loop_
_entity_poly.entity_id
_entity_poly.type
_entity_poly.pdbx_seq_one_letter_code
_entity_poly.pdbx_strand_id
1 'polypeptide(L)'
;MADLKQDDTNFKKQTNMLSLHPNEKIDLDKHSETSNEGDFDDIFKSNRLLGYTDAIMATSATFLVVPIKDLKSTDAKTFSDYLIEMRTEFIMFFLGFTIVLTIWENMNVRSIFVKRVDDFILTLVILEMLATIILPFAIYLQGSCPNDYVPIVLTCCGLGFIQILDMSILFYATENPKLLHIQMQKWSKKELRKFRDIVLVRPVLCLILVVLGGLFFLVHYAISWVFIAILTVMPVLRSLFLYIRRRKETPNSIKKYQFYFYFSKKNIQKERIEVMSDAAFAIIVSLLILDITTHFSQEVQKTGFNLNHELKISLQEFYTFLATFGIVSTLWYVNHCVLHLFRTVPVIALYIQKFFLAFCCLCPLAANMILQFGIKGDHKSSSSIHYASLIVFCASMGNFFLFLYGFLTKDKYFYQWATFGRTFQTMSQQNKYIIFKVLNVPFWSLLCALCSLSPQNIALYILCGCFLATPTSFFVAKLVFMHRVAKSLSSKESSLKQGNNTKQFSESFEKDNEDELKNNVSFKLQNAHENEISLDDENFDP
;
A
#
# COMPACT_ATOMS: atom_id res chain seq x y z
N MET A 1 43.13 -0.80 -11.75
CA MET A 1 42.65 0.04 -10.63
C MET A 1 42.27 1.47 -11.05
N ALA A 2 42.69 1.95 -12.23
CA ALA A 2 42.24 3.21 -12.82
C ALA A 2 40.85 3.09 -13.51
N ASP A 3 40.51 1.95 -14.11
CA ASP A 3 39.21 1.76 -14.81
C ASP A 3 37.99 1.71 -13.88
N LEU A 4 38.15 1.21 -12.64
CA LEU A 4 37.06 1.17 -11.65
C LEU A 4 36.67 2.56 -11.11
N LYS A 5 37.60 3.55 -11.15
CA LYS A 5 37.30 4.94 -10.76
C LYS A 5 36.58 5.72 -11.86
N GLN A 6 36.74 5.32 -13.12
CA GLN A 6 36.13 5.98 -14.26
C GLN A 6 34.66 5.55 -14.46
N ASP A 7 34.32 4.31 -14.09
CA ASP A 7 32.94 3.83 -14.04
C ASP A 7 32.13 4.48 -12.90
N ASP A 8 32.72 4.69 -11.72
CA ASP A 8 32.04 5.36 -10.60
C ASP A 8 31.79 6.85 -10.83
N THR A 9 32.68 7.52 -11.58
CA THR A 9 32.51 8.94 -11.95
C THR A 9 31.48 9.10 -13.07
N ASN A 10 31.42 8.18 -14.03
CA ASN A 10 30.35 8.15 -15.03
C ASN A 10 28.99 7.79 -14.40
N PHE A 11 28.94 6.87 -13.43
CA PHE A 11 27.71 6.53 -12.71
C PHE A 11 27.19 7.72 -11.89
N LYS A 12 28.07 8.48 -11.22
CA LYS A 12 27.71 9.71 -10.50
C LYS A 12 27.24 10.83 -11.43
N LYS A 13 27.88 11.02 -12.60
CA LYS A 13 27.44 11.99 -13.62
C LYS A 13 26.09 11.60 -14.23
N GLN A 14 25.83 10.30 -14.35
CA GLN A 14 24.57 9.75 -14.86
C GLN A 14 23.43 9.87 -13.84
N THR A 15 23.69 9.74 -12.53
CA THR A 15 22.69 10.05 -11.48
C THR A 15 22.40 11.55 -11.33
N ASN A 16 23.39 12.42 -11.56
CA ASN A 16 23.20 13.87 -11.50
C ASN A 16 22.51 14.45 -12.75
N MET A 17 22.55 13.77 -13.91
CA MET A 17 21.75 14.14 -15.09
C MET A 17 20.36 13.48 -15.13
N LEU A 18 20.09 12.47 -14.29
CA LEU A 18 18.78 11.81 -14.17
C LEU A 18 17.96 12.28 -12.95
N SER A 19 18.48 13.24 -12.18
CA SER A 19 17.68 13.98 -11.21
C SER A 19 16.80 14.99 -11.94
N LEU A 20 15.70 14.50 -12.52
CA LEU A 20 14.53 15.31 -12.82
C LEU A 20 14.20 16.12 -11.55
N HIS A 21 14.27 17.45 -11.67
CA HIS A 21 13.81 18.36 -10.64
C HIS A 21 12.36 18.00 -10.29
N PRO A 22 11.94 18.03 -9.02
CA PRO A 22 10.56 17.75 -8.62
C PRO A 22 9.53 18.60 -9.37
N ASN A 23 9.94 19.79 -9.83
CA ASN A 23 9.08 20.71 -10.57
C ASN A 23 8.66 20.18 -11.95
N GLU A 24 9.50 19.44 -12.68
CA GLU A 24 9.13 18.89 -14.00
C GLU A 24 8.10 17.73 -13.90
N LYS A 25 8.08 17.05 -12.76
CA LYS A 25 7.08 16.00 -12.47
C LYS A 25 5.72 16.59 -12.09
N ILE A 26 5.73 17.78 -11.48
CA ILE A 26 4.54 18.55 -11.13
C ILE A 26 4.01 19.30 -12.37
N ASP A 27 4.89 19.72 -13.29
CA ASP A 27 4.52 20.39 -14.55
C ASP A 27 3.86 19.45 -15.57
N LEU A 28 4.12 18.13 -15.50
CA LEU A 28 3.43 17.12 -16.31
C LEU A 28 1.96 16.93 -15.90
N ASP A 29 1.64 17.14 -14.63
CA ASP A 29 0.25 17.12 -14.14
C ASP A 29 -0.41 18.50 -14.26
N LYS A 30 0.33 19.61 -14.10
CA LYS A 30 -0.21 20.98 -14.24
C LYS A 30 -0.50 21.42 -15.67
N HIS A 31 0.25 20.96 -16.68
CA HIS A 31 -0.10 21.22 -18.09
C HIS A 31 -1.37 20.49 -18.56
N SER A 32 -2.06 19.75 -17.69
CA SER A 32 -3.39 19.22 -17.95
C SER A 32 -4.54 20.20 -17.65
N GLU A 33 -4.23 21.39 -17.12
CA GLU A 33 -5.23 22.38 -16.66
C GLU A 33 -5.65 23.40 -17.72
N THR A 34 -4.99 23.46 -18.88
CA THR A 34 -5.31 24.45 -19.93
C THR A 34 -5.67 23.80 -21.26
N SER A 35 -6.90 23.31 -21.38
CA SER A 35 -7.52 23.11 -22.70
C SER A 35 -8.97 23.61 -22.65
N ASN A 36 -9.21 24.69 -23.39
CA ASN A 36 -10.48 25.39 -23.65
C ASN A 36 -11.75 24.61 -23.31
N GLU A 37 -12.49 25.11 -22.32
CA GLU A 37 -13.92 24.87 -22.14
C GLU A 37 -14.65 25.50 -23.32
N GLY A 38 -14.94 24.73 -24.37
CA GLY A 38 -15.59 25.31 -25.55
C GLY A 38 -15.89 24.37 -26.72
N ASP A 39 -15.97 23.05 -26.50
CA ASP A 39 -16.53 22.15 -27.52
C ASP A 39 -17.41 21.10 -26.85
N PHE A 40 -18.61 20.90 -27.37
CA PHE A 40 -19.60 19.89 -26.97
C PHE A 40 -19.12 18.47 -27.33
N ASP A 41 -17.95 18.07 -26.85
CA ASP A 41 -17.47 16.69 -26.93
C ASP A 41 -17.78 16.03 -25.56
N ASP A 42 -18.55 14.92 -25.54
CA ASP A 42 -18.88 14.09 -24.37
C ASP A 42 -17.64 13.38 -23.79
N ILE A 43 -16.60 14.12 -23.45
CA ILE A 43 -15.29 13.62 -23.06
C ILE A 43 -14.95 14.12 -21.65
N PHE A 44 -15.02 13.21 -20.68
CA PHE A 44 -14.84 13.52 -19.26
C PHE A 44 -13.49 13.03 -18.72
N LYS A 45 -13.05 13.62 -17.60
CA LYS A 45 -11.88 13.16 -16.85
C LYS A 45 -12.17 11.80 -16.18
N SER A 46 -11.22 10.87 -16.27
CA SER A 46 -11.37 9.50 -15.76
C SER A 46 -11.36 9.37 -14.22
N ASN A 47 -10.91 10.37 -13.46
CA ASN A 47 -10.65 10.24 -12.02
C ASN A 47 -11.85 9.70 -11.20
N ARG A 48 -13.06 10.18 -11.46
CA ARG A 48 -14.26 9.73 -10.75
C ARG A 48 -14.62 8.28 -11.09
N LEU A 49 -14.58 7.92 -12.38
CA LEU A 49 -14.81 6.55 -12.84
C LEU A 49 -13.80 5.58 -12.20
N LEU A 50 -12.55 6.01 -12.12
CA LEU A 50 -11.46 5.25 -11.55
C LEU A 50 -11.65 5.00 -10.05
N GLY A 51 -12.06 6.02 -9.27
CA GLY A 51 -12.42 5.83 -7.86
C GLY A 51 -13.64 4.91 -7.67
N TYR A 52 -14.65 5.03 -8.54
CA TYR A 52 -15.80 4.11 -8.54
C TYR A 52 -15.40 2.66 -8.84
N THR A 53 -14.51 2.47 -9.82
CA THR A 53 -13.95 1.17 -10.17
C THR A 53 -13.18 0.56 -9.00
N ASP A 54 -12.34 1.34 -8.32
CA ASP A 54 -11.58 0.85 -7.15
C ASP A 54 -12.51 0.36 -6.05
N ALA A 55 -13.59 1.10 -5.75
CA ALA A 55 -14.56 0.73 -4.73
C ALA A 55 -15.32 -0.56 -5.09
N ILE A 56 -15.75 -0.72 -6.35
CA ILE A 56 -16.42 -1.95 -6.81
C ILE A 56 -15.46 -3.14 -6.72
N MET A 57 -14.23 -2.97 -7.18
CA MET A 57 -13.25 -4.05 -7.20
C MET A 57 -12.85 -4.48 -5.77
N ALA A 58 -12.74 -3.52 -4.85
CA ALA A 58 -12.56 -3.79 -3.42
C ALA A 58 -13.74 -4.60 -2.84
N THR A 59 -14.96 -4.20 -3.18
CA THR A 59 -16.19 -4.86 -2.72
C THR A 59 -16.28 -6.29 -3.26
N SER A 60 -16.02 -6.49 -4.55
CA SER A 60 -16.00 -7.83 -5.18
C SER A 60 -14.94 -8.73 -4.54
N ALA A 61 -13.73 -8.22 -4.32
CA ALA A 61 -12.65 -8.99 -3.71
C ALA A 61 -12.92 -9.35 -2.24
N THR A 62 -13.50 -8.44 -1.46
CA THR A 62 -13.83 -8.66 -0.05
C THR A 62 -15.00 -9.63 0.13
N PHE A 63 -16.01 -9.59 -0.74
CA PHE A 63 -17.18 -10.48 -0.67
C PHE A 63 -16.86 -11.96 -0.89
N LEU A 64 -15.70 -12.28 -1.45
CA LEU A 64 -15.21 -13.67 -1.50
C LEU A 64 -15.08 -14.33 -0.12
N VAL A 65 -14.95 -13.55 0.97
CA VAL A 65 -14.90 -14.11 2.32
C VAL A 65 -16.27 -14.52 2.84
N VAL A 66 -17.36 -13.95 2.31
CA VAL A 66 -18.72 -14.14 2.85
C VAL A 66 -19.11 -15.62 2.94
N PRO A 67 -18.86 -16.48 1.95
CA PRO A 67 -19.26 -17.88 2.07
C PRO A 67 -18.41 -18.71 3.03
N ILE A 68 -17.17 -18.28 3.32
CA ILE A 68 -16.22 -19.03 4.16
C ILE A 68 -16.21 -18.57 5.61
N LYS A 69 -16.71 -17.37 5.91
CA LYS A 69 -16.74 -16.82 7.28
C LYS A 69 -17.82 -17.47 8.15
N ASP A 70 -18.89 -17.99 7.54
CA ASP A 70 -20.02 -18.58 8.25
C ASP A 70 -19.69 -20.02 8.62
N LEU A 71 -19.05 -20.18 9.78
CA LEU A 71 -18.70 -21.50 10.29
C LEU A 71 -19.98 -22.21 10.72
N LYS A 72 -20.28 -23.36 10.08
CA LYS A 72 -21.42 -24.20 10.49
C LYS A 72 -20.96 -25.13 11.60
N SER A 73 -21.74 -25.24 12.68
CA SER A 73 -21.47 -26.15 13.78
C SER A 73 -21.46 -27.59 13.26
N THR A 74 -20.28 -28.12 13.01
CA THR A 74 -20.09 -29.48 12.50
C THR A 74 -19.64 -30.38 13.66
N ASP A 75 -20.06 -31.64 13.66
CA ASP A 75 -19.66 -32.69 14.61
C ASP A 75 -18.14 -33.05 14.56
N ALA A 76 -17.34 -32.27 13.83
CA ALA A 76 -15.90 -32.45 13.67
C ALA A 76 -15.22 -32.55 15.05
N LYS A 77 -14.41 -33.59 15.26
CA LYS A 77 -13.76 -33.86 16.55
C LYS A 77 -12.75 -32.77 16.92
N THR A 78 -12.04 -32.21 15.94
CA THR A 78 -11.06 -31.13 16.13
C THR A 78 -11.33 -29.95 15.19
N PHE A 79 -10.98 -28.74 15.62
CA PHE A 79 -11.07 -27.54 14.76
C PHE A 79 -10.17 -27.63 13.52
N SER A 80 -9.02 -28.30 13.62
CA SER A 80 -8.14 -28.53 12.48
C SER A 80 -8.78 -29.41 11.39
N ASP A 81 -9.59 -30.39 11.78
CA ASP A 81 -10.31 -31.25 10.83
C ASP A 81 -11.31 -30.42 10.01
N TYR A 82 -12.01 -29.49 10.67
CA TYR A 82 -12.92 -28.55 10.01
C TYR A 82 -12.21 -27.65 8.98
N LEU A 83 -11.00 -27.15 9.28
CA LEU A 83 -10.21 -26.38 8.31
C LEU A 83 -9.74 -27.22 7.11
N ILE A 84 -9.47 -28.51 7.32
CA ILE A 84 -9.09 -29.44 6.25
C ILE A 84 -10.29 -29.73 5.34
N GLU A 85 -11.50 -29.80 5.90
CA GLU A 85 -12.74 -29.93 5.13
C GLU A 85 -12.96 -28.71 4.23
N MET A 86 -12.77 -27.49 4.75
CA MET A 86 -12.93 -26.24 4.00
C MET A 86 -11.75 -25.88 3.07
N ARG A 87 -10.75 -26.77 2.91
CA ARG A 87 -9.50 -26.46 2.18
C ARG A 87 -9.75 -25.93 0.76
N THR A 88 -10.74 -26.48 0.07
CA THR A 88 -11.04 -26.11 -1.31
C THR A 88 -11.60 -24.68 -1.39
N GLU A 89 -12.45 -24.31 -0.45
CA GLU A 89 -13.05 -22.98 -0.37
C GLU A 89 -11.99 -21.93 -0.03
N PHE A 90 -11.03 -22.24 0.85
CA PHE A 90 -9.88 -21.39 1.11
C PHE A 90 -8.98 -21.21 -0.12
N ILE A 91 -8.68 -22.28 -0.86
CA ILE A 91 -7.91 -22.20 -2.11
C ILE A 91 -8.63 -21.29 -3.11
N MET A 92 -9.95 -21.44 -3.24
CA MET A 92 -10.76 -20.61 -4.12
C MET A 92 -10.86 -19.16 -3.68
N PHE A 93 -10.91 -18.89 -2.38
CA PHE A 93 -10.82 -17.55 -1.83
C PHE A 93 -9.54 -16.84 -2.29
N PHE A 94 -8.36 -17.44 -2.07
CA PHE A 94 -7.09 -16.83 -2.46
C PHE A 94 -6.94 -16.71 -3.99
N LEU A 95 -7.36 -17.74 -4.73
CA LEU A 95 -7.33 -17.72 -6.19
C LEU A 95 -8.24 -16.60 -6.73
N GLY A 96 -9.48 -16.55 -6.27
CA GLY A 96 -10.47 -15.54 -6.62
C GLY A 96 -10.03 -14.13 -6.29
N PHE A 97 -9.51 -13.93 -5.08
CA PHE A 97 -9.00 -12.65 -4.62
C PHE A 97 -7.87 -12.16 -5.52
N THR A 98 -6.96 -13.06 -5.90
CA THR A 98 -5.87 -12.75 -6.83
C THR A 98 -6.38 -12.44 -8.23
N ILE A 99 -7.41 -13.14 -8.72
CA ILE A 99 -8.05 -12.86 -10.02
C ILE A 99 -8.64 -11.45 -10.02
N VAL A 100 -9.48 -11.10 -9.04
CA VAL A 100 -10.13 -9.79 -8.96
C VAL A 100 -9.08 -8.67 -8.88
N LEU A 101 -8.07 -8.81 -8.02
CA LEU A 101 -6.99 -7.81 -7.95
C LEU A 101 -6.07 -7.79 -9.17
N THR A 102 -6.06 -8.84 -9.99
CA THR A 102 -5.37 -8.83 -11.29
C THR A 102 -6.19 -8.05 -12.31
N ILE A 103 -7.51 -8.23 -12.36
CA ILE A 103 -8.40 -7.43 -13.22
C ILE A 103 -8.28 -5.94 -12.84
N TRP A 104 -8.32 -5.62 -11.54
CA TRP A 104 -8.17 -4.25 -11.06
C TRP A 104 -6.80 -3.65 -11.43
N GLU A 105 -5.71 -4.42 -11.32
CA GLU A 105 -4.39 -3.99 -11.80
C GLU A 105 -4.42 -3.65 -13.30
N ASN A 106 -5.21 -4.37 -14.11
CA ASN A 106 -5.32 -4.15 -15.55
C ASN A 106 -6.03 -2.85 -15.86
N MET A 107 -7.16 -2.62 -15.21
CA MET A 107 -7.93 -1.39 -15.29
C MET A 107 -7.04 -0.19 -14.93
N ASN A 108 -6.24 -0.32 -13.86
CA ASN A 108 -5.30 0.72 -13.44
C ASN A 108 -4.17 0.95 -14.45
N VAL A 109 -3.54 -0.11 -14.96
CA VAL A 109 -2.49 0.02 -15.99
C VAL A 109 -3.06 0.65 -17.26
N ARG A 110 -4.31 0.34 -17.62
CA ARG A 110 -5.01 0.96 -18.76
C ARG A 110 -5.23 2.46 -18.56
N SER A 111 -5.59 2.88 -17.34
CA SER A 111 -5.77 4.29 -16.96
C SER A 111 -4.49 5.14 -17.01
N ILE A 112 -3.32 4.52 -17.18
CA ILE A 112 -2.07 5.25 -17.41
C ILE A 112 -2.10 5.95 -18.77
N PHE A 113 -2.66 5.30 -19.80
CA PHE A 113 -2.68 5.83 -21.16
C PHE A 113 -4.07 6.26 -21.64
N VAL A 114 -5.16 5.68 -21.14
CA VAL A 114 -6.52 6.19 -21.36
C VAL A 114 -6.83 7.19 -20.24
N LYS A 115 -6.80 8.49 -20.55
CA LYS A 115 -6.98 9.56 -19.55
C LYS A 115 -8.35 10.20 -19.58
N ARG A 116 -9.00 10.18 -20.75
CA ARG A 116 -10.33 10.71 -20.96
C ARG A 116 -11.28 9.59 -21.36
N VAL A 117 -12.54 9.75 -21.00
CA VAL A 117 -13.58 8.73 -21.15
C VAL A 117 -14.78 9.38 -21.82
N ASP A 118 -15.29 8.72 -22.84
CA ASP A 118 -16.58 9.03 -23.45
C ASP A 118 -17.64 8.00 -23.03
N ASP A 119 -18.89 8.20 -23.43
CA ASP A 119 -20.00 7.33 -23.05
C ASP A 119 -19.81 5.87 -23.47
N PHE A 120 -19.11 5.63 -24.58
CA PHE A 120 -18.84 4.28 -25.06
C PHE A 120 -17.81 3.55 -24.19
N ILE A 121 -16.64 4.17 -23.89
CA ILE A 121 -15.68 3.58 -22.96
C ILE A 121 -16.31 3.41 -21.59
N LEU A 122 -17.08 4.40 -21.13
CA LEU A 122 -17.78 4.33 -19.85
C LEU A 122 -18.68 3.10 -19.78
N THR A 123 -19.50 2.87 -20.82
CA THR A 123 -20.39 1.71 -20.90
C THR A 123 -19.61 0.39 -20.90
N LEU A 124 -18.53 0.29 -21.67
CA LEU A 124 -17.69 -0.91 -21.69
C LEU A 124 -17.02 -1.20 -20.35
N VAL A 125 -16.53 -0.16 -19.65
CA VAL A 125 -15.94 -0.30 -18.31
C VAL A 125 -17.01 -0.71 -17.29
N ILE A 126 -18.22 -0.16 -17.37
CA ILE A 126 -19.35 -0.59 -16.52
C ILE A 126 -19.70 -2.06 -16.76
N LEU A 127 -19.73 -2.50 -18.02
CA LEU A 127 -19.99 -3.89 -18.37
C LEU A 127 -18.87 -4.83 -17.89
N GLU A 128 -17.62 -4.38 -17.94
CA GLU A 128 -16.45 -5.09 -17.39
C GLU A 128 -16.54 -5.23 -15.86
N MET A 129 -16.96 -4.16 -15.17
CA MET A 129 -17.23 -4.20 -13.73
C MET A 129 -18.39 -5.14 -13.38
N LEU A 130 -19.48 -5.11 -14.15
CA LEU A 130 -20.63 -6.01 -13.97
C LEU A 130 -20.19 -7.47 -14.08
N ALA A 131 -19.43 -7.82 -15.12
CA ALA A 131 -18.89 -9.17 -15.27
C ALA A 131 -17.99 -9.57 -14.10
N THR A 132 -17.23 -8.63 -13.55
CA THR A 132 -16.32 -8.86 -12.42
C THR A 132 -17.05 -9.07 -11.09
N ILE A 133 -18.22 -8.44 -10.88
CA ILE A 133 -19.04 -8.62 -9.68
C ILE A 133 -19.69 -10.02 -9.64
N ILE A 134 -19.87 -10.68 -10.78
CA ILE A 134 -20.40 -12.05 -10.86
C ILE A 134 -19.33 -13.10 -10.48
N LEU A 135 -18.04 -12.77 -10.59
CA LEU A 135 -16.95 -13.72 -10.35
C LEU A 135 -16.94 -14.33 -8.94
N PRO A 136 -17.13 -13.58 -7.83
CA PRO A 136 -17.18 -14.17 -6.50
C PRO A 136 -18.17 -15.33 -6.36
N PHE A 137 -19.34 -15.21 -6.98
CA PHE A 137 -20.35 -16.28 -7.00
C PHE A 137 -19.86 -17.51 -7.80
N ALA A 138 -19.31 -17.30 -9.00
CA ALA A 138 -18.80 -18.39 -9.83
C ALA A 138 -17.64 -19.16 -9.14
N ILE A 139 -16.72 -18.41 -8.51
CA ILE A 139 -15.59 -18.97 -7.77
C ILE A 139 -16.05 -19.73 -6.53
N TYR A 140 -17.04 -19.20 -5.80
CA TYR A 140 -17.64 -19.88 -4.66
C TYR A 140 -18.27 -21.22 -5.04
N LEU A 141 -19.05 -21.26 -6.13
CA LEU A 141 -19.63 -22.51 -6.64
C LEU A 141 -18.55 -23.54 -6.97
N GLN A 142 -17.43 -23.09 -7.55
CA GLN A 142 -16.29 -23.96 -7.88
C GLN A 142 -15.59 -24.52 -6.63
N GLY A 143 -15.60 -23.76 -5.52
CA GLY A 143 -15.08 -24.22 -4.23
C GLY A 143 -15.98 -25.24 -3.55
N SER A 144 -17.29 -25.02 -3.62
CA SER A 144 -18.30 -25.87 -2.97
C SER A 144 -18.56 -27.16 -3.75
N CYS A 145 -18.54 -27.11 -5.08
CA CYS A 145 -18.86 -28.22 -5.98
C CYS A 145 -17.71 -28.44 -6.99
N PRO A 146 -16.52 -28.90 -6.53
CA PRO A 146 -15.33 -28.98 -7.40
C PRO A 146 -15.43 -30.02 -8.51
N ASN A 147 -16.30 -31.02 -8.34
CA ASN A 147 -16.52 -32.10 -9.32
C ASN A 147 -17.49 -31.70 -10.43
N ASP A 148 -18.27 -30.64 -10.24
CA ASP A 148 -19.22 -30.17 -11.24
C ASP A 148 -18.51 -29.30 -12.28
N TYR A 149 -18.86 -29.49 -13.54
CA TYR A 149 -18.26 -28.73 -14.65
C TYR A 149 -18.88 -27.34 -14.82
N VAL A 150 -20.14 -27.16 -14.38
CA VAL A 150 -20.90 -25.91 -14.57
C VAL A 150 -20.18 -24.70 -13.95
N PRO A 151 -19.65 -24.75 -12.70
CA PRO A 151 -18.93 -23.63 -12.11
C PRO A 151 -17.66 -23.24 -12.87
N ILE A 152 -16.93 -24.24 -13.41
CA ILE A 152 -15.70 -24.01 -14.18
C ILE A 152 -16.03 -23.29 -15.49
N VAL A 153 -17.04 -23.79 -16.21
CA VAL A 153 -17.50 -23.16 -17.46
C VAL A 153 -17.98 -21.73 -17.20
N LEU A 154 -18.75 -21.52 -16.13
CA LEU A 154 -19.22 -20.18 -15.74
C LEU A 154 -18.05 -19.21 -15.48
N THR A 155 -17.05 -19.65 -14.71
CA THR A 155 -15.84 -18.86 -14.44
C THR A 155 -15.06 -18.56 -15.72
N CYS A 156 -14.85 -19.56 -16.58
CA CYS A 156 -14.16 -19.39 -17.87
C CYS A 156 -14.92 -18.44 -18.81
N CYS A 157 -16.25 -18.55 -18.92
CA CYS A 157 -17.06 -17.66 -19.72
C CYS A 157 -16.99 -16.22 -19.20
N GLY A 158 -17.10 -16.01 -17.88
CA GLY A 158 -16.97 -14.69 -17.26
C GLY A 158 -15.61 -14.05 -17.51
N LEU A 159 -14.52 -14.81 -17.29
CA LEU A 159 -13.16 -14.33 -17.55
C LEU A 159 -12.91 -14.06 -19.04
N GLY A 160 -13.40 -14.92 -19.93
CA GLY A 160 -13.29 -14.75 -21.37
C GLY A 160 -14.02 -13.49 -21.84
N PHE A 161 -15.22 -13.25 -21.32
CA PHE A 161 -15.99 -12.04 -21.61
C PHE A 161 -15.26 -10.78 -21.15
N ILE A 162 -14.67 -10.77 -19.95
CA ILE A 162 -13.82 -9.66 -19.47
C ILE A 162 -12.64 -9.41 -20.43
N GLN A 163 -11.97 -10.45 -20.92
CA GLN A 163 -10.88 -10.28 -21.89
C GLN A 163 -11.35 -9.69 -23.22
N ILE A 164 -12.55 -10.05 -23.68
CA ILE A 164 -13.15 -9.49 -24.90
C ILE A 164 -13.43 -8.00 -24.71
N LEU A 165 -14.02 -7.61 -23.57
CA LEU A 165 -14.27 -6.20 -23.26
C LEU A 165 -12.96 -5.40 -23.16
N ASP A 166 -11.94 -5.95 -22.51
CA ASP A 166 -10.60 -5.35 -22.41
C ASP A 166 -10.01 -5.06 -23.80
N MET A 167 -10.16 -6.00 -24.73
CA MET A 167 -9.73 -5.81 -26.12
C MET A 167 -10.55 -4.74 -26.83
N SER A 168 -11.89 -4.76 -26.70
CA SER A 168 -12.78 -3.77 -27.30
C SER A 168 -12.45 -2.34 -26.85
N ILE A 169 -12.23 -2.14 -25.53
CA ILE A 169 -11.83 -0.84 -24.98
C ILE A 169 -10.50 -0.39 -25.59
N LEU A 170 -9.52 -1.30 -25.70
CA LEU A 170 -8.21 -0.97 -26.25
C LEU A 170 -8.29 -0.60 -27.74
N PHE A 171 -9.04 -1.35 -28.54
CA PHE A 171 -9.25 -1.03 -29.96
C PHE A 171 -9.88 0.35 -30.10
N TYR A 172 -11.00 0.59 -29.42
CA TYR A 172 -11.70 1.87 -29.48
C TYR A 172 -10.84 3.05 -29.02
N ALA A 173 -10.14 2.93 -27.89
CA ALA A 173 -9.29 4.00 -27.37
C ALA A 173 -8.12 4.34 -28.32
N THR A 174 -7.64 3.37 -29.10
CA THR A 174 -6.57 3.61 -30.09
C THR A 174 -7.08 4.15 -31.41
N GLU A 175 -8.36 3.98 -31.73
CA GLU A 175 -9.00 4.58 -32.91
C GLU A 175 -9.37 6.05 -32.69
N ASN A 176 -9.59 6.43 -31.43
CA ASN A 176 -9.90 7.79 -31.00
C ASN A 176 -8.76 8.41 -30.16
N PRO A 177 -7.68 8.95 -30.79
CA PRO A 177 -6.52 9.47 -30.07
C PRO A 177 -6.85 10.51 -29.01
N LYS A 178 -7.94 11.29 -29.17
CA LYS A 178 -8.41 12.30 -28.20
C LYS A 178 -8.57 11.74 -26.77
N LEU A 179 -8.86 10.44 -26.63
CA LEU A 179 -9.08 9.76 -25.34
C LEU A 179 -7.77 9.40 -24.62
N LEU A 180 -6.67 9.34 -25.37
CA LEU A 180 -5.35 8.95 -24.88
C LEU A 180 -4.62 10.10 -24.19
N HIS A 181 -3.57 9.74 -23.45
CA HIS A 181 -2.64 10.67 -22.85
C HIS A 181 -2.07 11.66 -23.88
N ILE A 182 -1.86 12.92 -23.48
CA ILE A 182 -1.50 14.03 -24.38
C ILE A 182 -0.26 13.77 -25.26
N GLN A 183 0.71 13.02 -24.74
CA GLN A 183 1.91 12.63 -25.50
C GLN A 183 1.59 11.67 -26.65
N MET A 184 0.60 10.78 -26.47
CA MET A 184 0.20 9.80 -27.47
C MET A 184 -0.73 10.39 -28.53
N GLN A 185 -1.41 11.50 -28.23
CA GLN A 185 -2.23 12.23 -29.21
C GLN A 185 -1.40 12.71 -30.40
N LYS A 186 -0.11 12.99 -30.19
CA LYS A 186 0.84 13.45 -31.22
C LYS A 186 1.45 12.31 -32.05
N TRP A 187 1.15 11.05 -31.72
CA TRP A 187 1.76 9.91 -32.39
C TRP A 187 1.12 9.63 -33.75
N SER A 188 1.90 9.09 -34.68
CA SER A 188 1.38 8.64 -35.97
C SER A 188 0.47 7.42 -35.80
N LYS A 189 -0.51 7.23 -36.71
CA LYS A 189 -1.37 6.03 -36.73
C LYS A 189 -0.59 4.71 -36.79
N LYS A 190 0.62 4.70 -37.34
CA LYS A 190 1.50 3.52 -37.38
C LYS A 190 2.10 3.22 -36.00
N GLU A 191 2.51 4.24 -35.25
CA GLU A 191 3.05 4.09 -33.89
C GLU A 191 1.97 3.67 -32.90
N LEU A 192 0.76 4.21 -33.04
CA LEU A 192 -0.36 3.85 -32.18
C LEU A 192 -0.82 2.40 -32.39
N ARG A 193 -0.82 1.90 -33.64
CA ARG A 193 -1.05 0.48 -33.91
C ARG A 193 0.01 -0.42 -33.29
N LYS A 194 1.30 -0.07 -33.41
CA LYS A 194 2.38 -0.82 -32.75
C LYS A 194 2.21 -0.85 -31.23
N PHE A 195 1.82 0.28 -30.63
CA PHE A 195 1.52 0.35 -29.20
C PHE A 195 0.37 -0.58 -28.82
N ARG A 196 -0.73 -0.50 -29.57
CA ARG A 196 -1.91 -1.35 -29.40
C ARG A 196 -1.51 -2.82 -29.41
N ASP A 197 -0.78 -3.27 -30.43
CA ASP A 197 -0.40 -4.67 -30.58
C ASP A 197 0.41 -5.15 -29.37
N ILE A 198 1.35 -4.34 -28.87
CA ILE A 198 2.14 -4.64 -27.66
C ILE A 198 1.25 -4.75 -26.40
N VAL A 199 0.24 -3.90 -26.27
CA VAL A 199 -0.68 -3.93 -25.12
C VAL A 199 -1.67 -5.09 -25.24
N LEU A 200 -2.13 -5.40 -26.46
CA LEU A 200 -3.11 -6.44 -26.81
C LEU A 200 -2.58 -7.86 -26.63
N VAL A 201 -1.25 -8.08 -26.73
CA VAL A 201 -0.62 -9.39 -26.45
C VAL A 201 -1.12 -9.97 -25.12
N ARG A 202 -1.30 -9.12 -24.10
CA ARG A 202 -1.74 -9.59 -22.78
C ARG A 202 -3.18 -10.12 -22.78
N PRO A 203 -4.23 -9.33 -23.08
CA PRO A 203 -5.60 -9.85 -23.05
C PRO A 203 -5.79 -11.03 -24.03
N VAL A 204 -5.08 -11.05 -25.16
CA VAL A 204 -5.09 -12.21 -26.08
C VAL A 204 -4.51 -13.45 -25.43
N LEU A 205 -3.35 -13.36 -24.79
CA LEU A 205 -2.77 -14.50 -24.07
C LEU A 205 -3.66 -14.97 -22.91
N CYS A 206 -4.27 -14.03 -22.16
CA CYS A 206 -5.25 -14.37 -21.13
C CYS A 206 -6.45 -15.11 -21.73
N LEU A 207 -6.99 -14.64 -22.86
CA LEU A 207 -8.11 -15.28 -23.53
C LEU A 207 -7.75 -16.70 -24.00
N ILE A 208 -6.56 -16.88 -24.59
CA ILE A 208 -6.06 -18.21 -24.99
C ILE A 208 -5.97 -19.13 -23.77
N LEU A 209 -5.40 -18.66 -22.65
CA LEU A 209 -5.31 -19.46 -21.42
C LEU A 209 -6.68 -19.82 -20.85
N VAL A 210 -7.64 -18.90 -20.90
CA VAL A 210 -9.03 -19.16 -20.45
C VAL A 210 -9.72 -20.18 -21.35
N VAL A 211 -9.55 -20.08 -22.67
CA VAL A 211 -10.10 -21.05 -23.63
C VAL A 211 -9.45 -22.42 -23.42
N LEU A 212 -8.14 -22.48 -23.23
CA LEU A 212 -7.44 -23.74 -22.92
C LEU A 212 -7.93 -24.32 -21.59
N GLY A 213 -8.04 -23.53 -20.52
CA GLY A 213 -8.62 -23.98 -19.25
C GLY A 213 -10.05 -24.52 -19.42
N GLY A 214 -10.85 -23.81 -20.21
CA GLY A 214 -12.20 -24.19 -20.63
C GLY A 214 -12.28 -25.33 -21.64
N LEU A 215 -11.17 -25.87 -22.16
CA LEU A 215 -11.17 -27.09 -22.97
C LEU A 215 -10.62 -28.26 -22.15
N PHE A 216 -9.59 -28.02 -21.34
CA PHE A 216 -8.96 -29.02 -20.49
C PHE A 216 -9.77 -29.38 -19.25
N PHE A 217 -10.86 -28.68 -18.93
CA PHE A 217 -11.79 -29.12 -17.87
C PHE A 217 -12.38 -30.51 -18.15
N LEU A 218 -12.52 -30.90 -19.43
CA LEU A 218 -13.02 -32.21 -19.85
C LEU A 218 -12.10 -33.36 -19.40
N VAL A 219 -10.82 -33.07 -19.16
CA VAL A 219 -9.83 -34.06 -18.71
C VAL A 219 -9.84 -34.17 -17.19
N HIS A 220 -9.66 -33.03 -16.50
CA HIS A 220 -9.67 -32.98 -15.04
C HIS A 220 -9.84 -31.54 -14.54
N TYR A 221 -10.71 -31.33 -13.54
CA TYR A 221 -11.01 -29.99 -12.99
C TYR A 221 -9.76 -29.27 -12.45
N ALA A 222 -8.85 -30.00 -11.80
CA ALA A 222 -7.61 -29.44 -11.26
C ALA A 222 -6.68 -28.84 -12.35
N ILE A 223 -6.71 -29.37 -13.58
CA ILE A 223 -5.92 -28.83 -14.69
C ILE A 223 -6.45 -27.44 -15.05
N SER A 224 -7.77 -27.25 -15.06
CA SER A 224 -8.37 -25.93 -15.27
C SER A 224 -7.95 -24.94 -14.18
N TRP A 225 -7.83 -25.38 -12.93
CA TRP A 225 -7.36 -24.50 -11.84
C TRP A 225 -5.90 -24.08 -12.04
N VAL A 226 -5.05 -24.96 -12.57
CA VAL A 226 -3.67 -24.62 -12.92
C VAL A 226 -3.63 -23.55 -14.01
N PHE A 227 -4.45 -23.66 -15.06
CA PHE A 227 -4.53 -22.62 -16.09
C PHE A 227 -5.02 -21.27 -15.54
N ILE A 228 -6.04 -21.29 -14.67
CA ILE A 228 -6.53 -20.09 -13.99
C ILE A 228 -5.45 -19.50 -13.07
N ALA A 229 -4.69 -20.33 -12.35
CA ALA A 229 -3.56 -19.89 -11.54
C ALA A 229 -2.41 -19.31 -12.39
N ILE A 230 -2.13 -19.88 -13.57
CA ILE A 230 -1.14 -19.32 -14.50
C ILE A 230 -1.59 -17.92 -14.95
N LEU A 231 -2.90 -17.72 -15.19
CA LEU A 231 -3.46 -16.42 -15.55
C LEU A 231 -3.19 -15.35 -14.48
N THR A 232 -3.26 -15.70 -13.19
CA THR A 232 -2.96 -14.75 -12.09
C THR A 232 -1.48 -14.42 -11.98
N VAL A 233 -0.59 -15.33 -12.38
CA VAL A 233 0.87 -15.13 -12.37
C VAL A 233 1.38 -14.38 -13.62
N MET A 234 0.60 -14.36 -14.70
CA MET A 234 0.95 -13.70 -15.97
C MET A 234 1.39 -12.22 -15.86
N PRO A 235 0.80 -11.35 -15.00
CA PRO A 235 1.25 -9.97 -14.84
C PRO A 235 2.68 -9.89 -14.29
N VAL A 236 3.06 -10.84 -13.42
CA VAL A 236 4.42 -10.97 -12.85
C VAL A 236 5.40 -11.40 -13.94
N LEU A 237 5.06 -12.44 -14.70
CA LEU A 237 5.89 -12.94 -15.81
C LEU A 237 6.18 -11.84 -16.82
N ARG A 238 5.17 -11.04 -17.19
CA ARG A 238 5.33 -9.88 -18.06
C ARG A 238 6.24 -8.82 -17.44
N SER A 239 6.06 -8.51 -16.16
CA SER A 239 6.89 -7.52 -15.47
C SER A 239 8.35 -7.95 -15.38
N LEU A 240 8.61 -9.24 -15.15
CA LEU A 240 9.94 -9.84 -15.17
C LEU A 240 10.56 -9.80 -16.57
N PHE A 241 9.80 -10.17 -17.60
CA PHE A 241 10.23 -10.09 -19.00
C PHE A 241 10.61 -8.66 -19.39
N LEU A 242 9.76 -7.68 -19.07
CA LEU A 242 10.04 -6.26 -19.33
C LEU A 242 11.21 -5.73 -18.49
N TYR A 243 11.41 -6.23 -17.29
CA TYR A 243 12.59 -5.91 -16.47
C TYR A 243 13.88 -6.43 -17.13
N ILE A 244 13.91 -7.69 -17.56
CA ILE A 244 15.05 -8.29 -18.26
C ILE A 244 15.34 -7.55 -19.57
N ARG A 245 14.30 -7.26 -20.35
CA ARG A 245 14.43 -6.51 -21.62
C ARG A 245 15.02 -5.12 -21.41
N ARG A 246 14.56 -4.38 -20.38
CA ARG A 246 15.10 -3.05 -20.05
C ARG A 246 16.59 -3.08 -19.71
N ARG A 247 17.10 -4.17 -19.15
CA ARG A 247 18.52 -4.33 -18.84
C ARG A 247 19.38 -4.55 -20.10
N LYS A 248 18.76 -4.95 -21.21
CA LYS A 248 19.42 -5.21 -22.50
C LYS A 248 19.31 -4.05 -23.49
N GLU A 249 18.41 -3.08 -23.29
CA GLU A 249 18.21 -1.95 -24.22
C GLU A 249 19.22 -0.81 -23.99
N THR A 250 19.79 -0.29 -25.09
CA THR A 250 20.81 0.78 -25.11
C THR A 250 20.18 2.17 -24.87
N PRO A 251 20.90 3.13 -24.25
CA PRO A 251 20.35 4.43 -23.82
C PRO A 251 19.73 5.29 -24.93
N ASN A 252 20.24 5.19 -26.17
CA ASN A 252 19.73 5.97 -27.31
C ASN A 252 18.32 5.57 -27.77
N SER A 253 17.89 4.33 -27.52
CA SER A 253 16.52 3.89 -27.79
C SER A 253 15.51 4.43 -26.77
N ILE A 254 15.95 4.71 -25.53
CA ILE A 254 15.11 5.15 -24.41
C ILE A 254 14.58 6.58 -24.62
N LYS A 255 15.37 7.48 -25.23
CA LYS A 255 14.95 8.86 -25.54
C LYS A 255 13.79 8.90 -26.55
N LYS A 256 13.77 8.01 -27.54
CA LYS A 256 12.72 7.95 -28.57
C LYS A 256 11.39 7.36 -28.02
N TYR A 257 11.45 6.58 -26.95
CA TYR A 257 10.31 5.84 -26.39
C TYR A 257 10.12 6.10 -24.88
N GLN A 258 10.33 7.35 -24.43
CA GLN A 258 10.26 7.73 -23.01
C GLN A 258 8.92 7.36 -22.35
N PHE A 259 7.80 7.47 -23.09
CA PHE A 259 6.49 7.01 -22.62
C PHE A 259 6.42 5.49 -22.45
N TYR A 260 6.96 4.69 -23.37
CA TYR A 260 7.03 3.24 -23.21
C TYR A 260 7.88 2.83 -22.01
N PHE A 261 8.95 3.56 -21.74
CA PHE A 261 9.79 3.32 -20.56
C PHE A 261 9.04 3.61 -19.26
N TYR A 262 8.25 4.69 -19.22
CA TYR A 262 7.36 5.01 -18.09
C TYR A 262 6.26 3.95 -17.93
N PHE A 263 5.59 3.56 -19.02
CA PHE A 263 4.57 2.51 -19.04
C PHE A 263 5.13 1.15 -18.60
N SER A 264 6.34 0.79 -19.04
CA SER A 264 7.05 -0.44 -18.68
C SER A 264 7.39 -0.52 -17.19
N LYS A 265 7.48 0.60 -16.48
CA LYS A 265 7.63 0.60 -15.02
C LYS A 265 6.36 0.17 -14.28
N LYS A 266 5.17 0.26 -14.89
CA LYS A 266 3.87 -0.07 -14.28
C LYS A 266 3.70 0.52 -12.87
N ASN A 267 4.13 1.75 -12.66
CA ASN A 267 3.90 2.41 -11.37
C ASN A 267 2.42 2.80 -11.31
N ILE A 268 1.64 2.04 -10.54
CA ILE A 268 0.27 2.43 -10.22
C ILE A 268 0.32 3.67 -9.34
N GLN A 269 -0.59 4.60 -9.59
CA GLN A 269 -0.78 5.78 -8.76
C GLN A 269 -1.06 5.35 -7.31
N LYS A 270 -0.38 5.98 -6.36
CA LYS A 270 -0.48 5.63 -4.93
C LYS A 270 -1.92 5.77 -4.45
N GLU A 271 -2.58 6.82 -4.91
CA GLU A 271 -3.95 7.20 -4.58
C GLU A 271 -4.92 6.06 -4.88
N ARG A 272 -4.69 5.31 -5.96
CA ARG A 272 -5.52 4.18 -6.38
C ARG A 272 -5.41 3.00 -5.41
N ILE A 273 -4.21 2.78 -4.90
CA ILE A 273 -3.93 1.72 -3.93
C ILE A 273 -4.55 2.09 -2.57
N GLU A 274 -4.50 3.37 -2.19
CA GLU A 274 -5.14 3.90 -1.00
C GLU A 274 -6.65 3.76 -1.07
N VAL A 275 -7.29 4.26 -2.14
CA VAL A 275 -8.76 4.18 -2.32
C VAL A 275 -9.25 2.72 -2.34
N MET A 276 -8.56 1.83 -3.06
CA MET A 276 -8.86 0.39 -3.07
C MET A 276 -8.75 -0.22 -1.67
N SER A 277 -7.69 0.10 -0.93
CA SER A 277 -7.48 -0.44 0.43
C SER A 277 -8.56 0.09 1.38
N ASP A 278 -8.83 1.39 1.36
CA ASP A 278 -9.82 2.05 2.22
C ASP A 278 -11.22 1.50 1.98
N ALA A 279 -11.60 1.31 0.71
CA ALA A 279 -12.87 0.67 0.35
C ALA A 279 -12.95 -0.77 0.89
N ALA A 280 -11.87 -1.56 0.78
CA ALA A 280 -11.86 -2.92 1.32
C ALA A 280 -12.01 -2.93 2.85
N PHE A 281 -11.33 -2.04 3.57
CA PHE A 281 -11.48 -1.90 5.02
C PHE A 281 -12.90 -1.51 5.44
N ALA A 282 -13.53 -0.58 4.72
CA ALA A 282 -14.91 -0.18 4.97
C ALA A 282 -15.88 -1.36 4.83
N ILE A 283 -15.70 -2.19 3.79
CA ILE A 283 -16.52 -3.39 3.59
C ILE A 283 -16.25 -4.44 4.68
N ILE A 284 -14.99 -4.72 5.02
CA ILE A 284 -14.64 -5.68 6.09
C ILE A 284 -15.35 -5.32 7.40
N VAL A 285 -15.26 -4.05 7.81
CA VAL A 285 -15.92 -3.55 9.01
C VAL A 285 -17.44 -3.65 8.93
N SER A 286 -18.01 -3.36 7.76
CA SER A 286 -19.45 -3.47 7.52
C SER A 286 -19.94 -4.91 7.61
N LEU A 287 -19.16 -5.88 7.13
CA LEU A 287 -19.48 -7.30 7.25
C LEU A 287 -19.52 -7.76 8.70
N LEU A 288 -18.64 -7.23 9.57
CA LEU A 288 -18.62 -7.59 11.00
C LEU A 288 -19.91 -7.20 11.73
N ILE A 289 -20.46 -6.01 11.45
CA ILE A 289 -21.70 -5.56 12.09
C ILE A 289 -22.93 -6.24 11.47
N LEU A 290 -22.90 -6.51 10.16
CA LEU A 290 -23.99 -7.17 9.46
C LEU A 290 -24.29 -8.56 10.05
N ASP A 291 -23.25 -9.30 10.45
CA ASP A 291 -23.40 -10.61 11.08
C ASP A 291 -24.23 -10.53 12.35
N ILE A 292 -23.91 -9.59 13.24
CA ILE A 292 -24.69 -9.38 14.47
C ILE A 292 -26.15 -9.05 14.14
N THR A 293 -26.39 -8.14 13.19
CA THR A 293 -27.76 -7.70 12.87
C THR A 293 -28.63 -8.83 12.32
N THR A 294 -28.05 -9.73 11.52
CA THR A 294 -28.78 -10.85 10.91
C THR A 294 -29.05 -11.95 11.93
N HIS A 295 -28.08 -12.30 12.78
CA HIS A 295 -28.26 -13.28 13.85
C HIS A 295 -29.30 -12.81 14.87
N PHE A 296 -29.15 -11.60 15.41
CA PHE A 296 -30.07 -11.04 16.39
C PHE A 296 -31.53 -11.01 15.90
N SER A 297 -31.76 -10.60 14.65
CA SER A 297 -33.13 -10.56 14.11
C SER A 297 -33.75 -11.95 13.98
N GLN A 298 -32.97 -12.98 13.67
CA GLN A 298 -33.50 -14.34 13.52
C GLN A 298 -33.81 -14.97 14.87
N GLU A 299 -33.01 -14.71 15.90
CA GLU A 299 -33.22 -15.29 17.22
C GLU A 299 -34.43 -14.66 17.92
N VAL A 300 -34.58 -13.33 17.88
CA VAL A 300 -35.75 -12.63 18.42
C VAL A 300 -37.06 -13.14 17.80
N GLN A 301 -37.08 -13.40 16.49
CA GLN A 301 -38.26 -13.95 15.80
C GLN A 301 -38.58 -15.39 16.21
N LYS A 302 -37.56 -16.22 16.46
CA LYS A 302 -37.74 -17.64 16.81
C LYS A 302 -38.19 -17.84 18.25
N THR A 303 -37.64 -17.04 19.16
CA THR A 303 -37.72 -17.34 20.59
C THR A 303 -38.85 -16.56 21.27
N GLY A 304 -39.27 -15.41 20.73
CA GLY A 304 -40.38 -14.62 21.29
C GLY A 304 -40.15 -14.09 22.72
N PHE A 305 -38.91 -14.17 23.23
CA PHE A 305 -38.57 -13.81 24.60
C PHE A 305 -38.48 -12.29 24.82
N ASN A 306 -38.44 -11.93 26.10
CA ASN A 306 -38.19 -10.59 26.59
C ASN A 306 -36.85 -10.05 26.06
N LEU A 307 -36.87 -8.89 25.38
CA LEU A 307 -35.73 -8.22 24.75
C LEU A 307 -34.48 -8.16 25.64
N ASN A 308 -34.66 -7.98 26.95
CA ASN A 308 -33.56 -7.91 27.91
C ASN A 308 -32.76 -9.21 28.06
N HIS A 309 -33.39 -10.37 27.85
CA HIS A 309 -32.72 -11.65 27.89
C HIS A 309 -31.84 -11.85 26.65
N GLU A 310 -32.39 -11.52 25.48
CA GLU A 310 -31.67 -11.62 24.22
C GLU A 310 -30.48 -10.68 24.14
N LEU A 311 -30.68 -9.45 24.61
CA LEU A 311 -29.62 -8.44 24.63
C LEU A 311 -28.45 -8.83 25.55
N LYS A 312 -28.70 -9.63 26.60
CA LYS A 312 -27.64 -10.20 27.44
C LYS A 312 -26.87 -11.31 26.73
N ILE A 313 -27.53 -12.12 25.90
CA ILE A 313 -26.88 -13.19 25.13
C ILE A 313 -26.02 -12.58 24.02
N SER A 314 -26.56 -11.64 23.25
CA SER A 314 -25.85 -10.99 22.14
C SER A 314 -24.74 -10.03 22.57
N LEU A 315 -24.61 -9.75 23.88
CA LEU A 315 -23.58 -8.88 24.45
C LEU A 315 -22.16 -9.41 24.14
N GLN A 316 -21.99 -10.73 24.15
CA GLN A 316 -20.73 -11.38 23.80
C GLN A 316 -20.35 -11.19 22.32
N GLU A 317 -21.35 -11.23 21.43
CA GLU A 317 -21.16 -10.95 20.01
C GLU A 317 -20.72 -9.51 19.80
N PHE A 318 -21.35 -8.57 20.52
CA PHE A 318 -21.01 -7.16 20.47
C PHE A 318 -19.58 -6.87 20.95
N TYR A 319 -19.11 -7.53 22.01
CA TYR A 319 -17.71 -7.42 22.45
C TYR A 319 -16.72 -7.98 21.43
N THR A 320 -17.05 -9.12 20.82
CA THR A 320 -16.20 -9.72 19.78
C THR A 320 -16.12 -8.84 18.54
N PHE A 321 -17.24 -8.21 18.17
CA PHE A 321 -17.30 -7.19 17.13
C PHE A 321 -16.44 -5.98 17.46
N LEU A 322 -16.62 -5.37 18.65
CA LEU A 322 -15.85 -4.19 19.06
C LEU A 322 -14.35 -4.51 19.06
N ALA A 323 -14.01 -5.73 19.50
CA ALA A 323 -12.62 -6.18 19.49
C ALA A 323 -12.06 -6.30 18.07
N THR A 324 -12.77 -6.99 17.19
CA THR A 324 -12.35 -7.17 15.80
C THR A 324 -12.29 -5.84 15.05
N PHE A 325 -13.26 -4.96 15.26
CA PHE A 325 -13.27 -3.60 14.72
C PHE A 325 -12.00 -2.83 15.14
N GLY A 326 -11.62 -2.92 16.41
CA GLY A 326 -10.41 -2.29 16.94
C GLY A 326 -9.13 -2.82 16.27
N ILE A 327 -9.00 -4.14 16.09
CA ILE A 327 -7.86 -4.76 15.39
C ILE A 327 -7.82 -4.32 13.93
N VAL A 328 -8.94 -4.45 13.21
CA VAL A 328 -9.02 -4.11 11.77
C VAL A 328 -8.72 -2.62 11.55
N SER A 329 -9.25 -1.73 12.39
CA SER A 329 -8.95 -0.30 12.36
C SER A 329 -7.48 0.00 12.65
N THR A 330 -6.85 -0.79 13.54
CA THR A 330 -5.41 -0.68 13.82
C THR A 330 -4.57 -1.12 12.62
N LEU A 331 -4.95 -2.21 11.95
CA LEU A 331 -4.29 -2.66 10.71
C LEU A 331 -4.40 -1.60 9.61
N TRP A 332 -5.58 -0.99 9.45
CA TRP A 332 -5.79 0.13 8.53
C TRP A 332 -4.91 1.33 8.90
N TYR A 333 -4.87 1.71 10.18
CA TYR A 333 -4.06 2.83 10.65
C TYR A 333 -2.57 2.64 10.36
N VAL A 334 -2.04 1.44 10.59
CA VAL A 334 -0.64 1.10 10.27
C VAL A 334 -0.42 1.15 8.76
N ASN A 335 -1.32 0.59 7.96
CA ASN A 335 -1.24 0.62 6.50
C ASN A 335 -1.25 2.06 5.96
N HIS A 336 -2.15 2.91 6.43
CA HIS A 336 -2.21 4.32 6.09
C HIS A 336 -0.87 5.03 6.41
N CYS A 337 -0.31 4.77 7.58
CA CYS A 337 1.00 5.32 7.96
C CYS A 337 2.13 4.83 7.03
N VAL A 338 2.13 3.55 6.64
CA VAL A 338 3.17 2.96 5.77
C VAL A 338 3.05 3.48 4.35
N LEU A 339 1.86 3.50 3.75
CA LEU A 339 1.62 4.03 2.41
C LEU A 339 1.94 5.53 2.31
N HIS A 340 1.73 6.29 3.38
CA HIS A 340 2.11 7.70 3.45
C HIS A 340 3.62 7.93 3.23
N LEU A 341 4.48 6.95 3.58
CA LEU A 341 5.93 7.04 3.36
C LEU A 341 6.33 6.92 1.88
N PHE A 342 5.50 6.25 1.07
CA PHE A 342 5.77 6.05 -0.35
C PHE A 342 5.38 7.28 -1.16
N ARG A 343 6.29 7.68 -2.06
CA ARG A 343 6.01 8.65 -3.13
C ARG A 343 5.47 7.95 -4.39
N THR A 344 5.95 6.75 -4.67
CA THR A 344 5.52 5.94 -5.82
C THR A 344 5.56 4.48 -5.43
N VAL A 345 4.52 3.71 -5.73
CA VAL A 345 4.43 2.30 -5.35
C VAL A 345 4.90 1.42 -6.51
N PRO A 346 6.04 0.71 -6.37
CA PRO A 346 6.49 -0.23 -7.39
C PRO A 346 5.71 -1.54 -7.35
N VAL A 347 5.84 -2.33 -8.43
CA VAL A 347 5.16 -3.63 -8.58
C VAL A 347 5.36 -4.56 -7.37
N ILE A 348 6.57 -4.68 -6.81
CA ILE A 348 6.81 -5.56 -5.65
C ILE A 348 5.99 -5.13 -4.43
N ALA A 349 5.96 -3.83 -4.14
CA ALA A 349 5.18 -3.26 -3.04
C ALA A 349 3.66 -3.47 -3.27
N LEU A 350 3.20 -3.42 -4.52
CA LEU A 350 1.82 -3.75 -4.87
C LEU A 350 1.47 -5.19 -4.48
N TYR A 351 2.31 -6.18 -4.78
CA TYR A 351 2.03 -7.58 -4.41
C TYR A 351 2.02 -7.80 -2.90
N ILE A 352 2.90 -7.11 -2.16
CA ILE A 352 2.86 -7.10 -0.69
C ILE A 352 1.54 -6.49 -0.20
N GLN A 353 1.05 -5.42 -0.83
CA GLN A 353 -0.26 -4.84 -0.52
C GLN A 353 -1.42 -5.81 -0.79
N LYS A 354 -1.38 -6.55 -1.92
CA LYS A 354 -2.39 -7.58 -2.22
C LYS A 354 -2.39 -8.67 -1.15
N PHE A 355 -1.21 -9.13 -0.73
CA PHE A 355 -1.05 -10.11 0.34
C PHE A 355 -1.64 -9.58 1.66
N PHE A 356 -1.28 -8.36 2.06
CA PHE A 356 -1.83 -7.70 3.23
C PHE A 356 -3.37 -7.69 3.21
N LEU A 357 -3.94 -7.23 2.09
CA LEU A 357 -5.39 -7.08 1.95
C LEU A 357 -6.12 -8.44 1.95
N ALA A 358 -5.53 -9.48 1.36
CA ALA A 358 -6.10 -10.83 1.38
C ALA A 358 -6.31 -11.35 2.81
N PHE A 359 -5.31 -11.19 3.68
CA PHE A 359 -5.42 -11.62 5.07
C PHE A 359 -6.31 -10.69 5.91
N CYS A 360 -6.35 -9.37 5.61
CA CYS A 360 -7.33 -8.48 6.24
C CYS A 360 -8.77 -8.88 5.92
N CYS A 361 -9.04 -9.36 4.70
CA CYS A 361 -10.36 -9.86 4.32
C CYS A 361 -10.79 -11.08 5.14
N LEU A 362 -9.86 -11.86 5.69
CA LEU A 362 -10.14 -13.02 6.55
C LEU A 362 -10.39 -12.64 8.03
N CYS A 363 -10.31 -11.37 8.41
CA CYS A 363 -10.60 -10.94 9.79
C CYS A 363 -12.04 -11.26 10.27
N PRO A 364 -13.10 -11.14 9.46
CA PRO A 364 -14.44 -11.57 9.85
C PRO A 364 -14.52 -13.07 10.18
N LEU A 365 -13.84 -13.90 9.39
CA LEU A 365 -13.69 -15.31 9.68
C LEU A 365 -12.97 -15.53 11.03
N ALA A 366 -11.87 -14.81 11.28
CA ALA A 366 -11.16 -14.89 12.57
C ALA A 366 -12.05 -14.50 13.76
N ALA A 367 -12.93 -13.51 13.60
CA ALA A 367 -13.91 -13.14 14.61
C ALA A 367 -14.92 -14.26 14.87
N ASN A 368 -15.46 -14.88 13.82
CA ASN A 368 -16.40 -15.99 13.93
C ASN A 368 -15.76 -17.23 14.56
N MET A 369 -14.48 -17.50 14.26
CA MET A 369 -13.71 -18.56 14.93
C MET A 369 -13.66 -18.33 16.45
N ILE A 370 -13.34 -17.11 16.89
CA ILE A 370 -13.29 -16.74 18.31
C ILE A 370 -14.68 -16.84 18.94
N LEU A 371 -15.71 -16.31 18.27
CA LEU A 371 -17.07 -16.27 18.79
C LEU A 371 -17.66 -17.67 18.99
N GLN A 372 -17.54 -18.53 17.98
CA GLN A 372 -18.19 -19.85 17.99
C GLN A 372 -17.42 -20.92 18.77
N PHE A 373 -16.08 -20.84 18.79
CA PHE A 373 -15.22 -21.89 19.36
C PHE A 373 -14.28 -21.38 20.44
N GLY A 374 -13.77 -20.14 20.32
CA GLY A 374 -12.84 -19.56 21.28
C GLY A 374 -13.47 -19.42 22.67
N ILE A 375 -14.65 -18.79 22.76
CA ILE A 375 -15.22 -18.39 24.06
C ILE A 375 -15.82 -19.56 24.85
N LYS A 376 -16.11 -20.70 24.21
CA LYS A 376 -16.71 -21.87 24.86
C LYS A 376 -15.79 -22.58 25.86
N GLY A 377 -14.47 -22.35 25.79
CA GLY A 377 -13.51 -22.94 26.73
C GLY A 377 -13.21 -24.44 26.52
N ASP A 378 -13.70 -25.04 25.44
CA ASP A 378 -13.47 -26.45 25.10
C ASP A 378 -12.06 -26.71 24.54
N HIS A 379 -11.70 -27.98 24.31
CA HIS A 379 -10.48 -28.38 23.59
C HIS A 379 -10.27 -27.66 22.25
N LYS A 380 -11.35 -27.23 21.59
CA LYS A 380 -11.32 -26.49 20.31
C LYS A 380 -10.98 -25.01 20.44
N SER A 381 -11.05 -24.44 21.66
CA SER A 381 -10.83 -23.02 21.94
C SER A 381 -9.41 -22.57 21.62
N SER A 382 -8.40 -23.28 22.14
CA SER A 382 -6.98 -22.96 21.92
C SER A 382 -6.63 -22.96 20.43
N SER A 383 -7.07 -23.97 19.67
CA SER A 383 -6.83 -24.05 18.22
C SER A 383 -7.51 -22.89 17.47
N SER A 384 -8.76 -22.57 17.80
CA SER A 384 -9.47 -21.44 17.17
C SER A 384 -8.74 -20.10 17.39
N ILE A 385 -8.34 -19.82 18.63
CA ILE A 385 -7.58 -18.61 18.99
C ILE A 385 -6.24 -18.58 18.24
N HIS A 386 -5.57 -19.73 18.09
CA HIS A 386 -4.32 -19.83 17.35
C HIS A 386 -4.48 -19.45 15.87
N TYR A 387 -5.45 -20.01 15.16
CA TYR A 387 -5.66 -19.67 13.74
C TYR A 387 -6.16 -18.23 13.56
N ALA A 388 -7.03 -17.75 14.44
CA ALA A 388 -7.50 -16.36 14.40
C ALA A 388 -6.34 -15.35 14.59
N SER A 389 -5.45 -15.61 15.55
CA SER A 389 -4.26 -14.78 15.77
C SER A 389 -3.23 -14.88 14.63
N LEU A 390 -3.09 -16.04 13.99
CA LEU A 390 -2.27 -16.21 12.79
C LEU A 390 -2.77 -15.38 11.60
N ILE A 391 -4.09 -15.29 11.39
CA ILE A 391 -4.66 -14.44 10.33
C ILE A 391 -4.24 -12.97 10.54
N VAL A 392 -4.40 -12.46 11.76
CA VAL A 392 -4.01 -11.08 12.12
C VAL A 392 -2.49 -10.89 12.00
N PHE A 393 -1.70 -11.89 12.42
CA PHE A 393 -0.25 -11.88 12.27
C PHE A 393 0.18 -11.78 10.81
N CYS A 394 -0.34 -12.65 9.94
CA CYS A 394 -0.06 -12.64 8.50
C CYS A 394 -0.47 -11.31 7.85
N ALA A 395 -1.63 -10.75 8.19
CA ALA A 395 -2.03 -9.41 7.74
C ALA A 395 -0.98 -8.38 8.19
N SER A 396 -0.69 -8.29 9.48
CA SER A 396 0.25 -7.31 10.01
C SER A 396 1.69 -7.44 9.45
N MET A 397 2.12 -8.66 9.12
CA MET A 397 3.40 -8.92 8.48
C MET A 397 3.47 -8.33 7.06
N GLY A 398 2.34 -8.25 6.35
CA GLY A 398 2.24 -7.54 5.06
C GLY A 398 2.67 -6.06 5.18
N ASN A 399 2.15 -5.35 6.20
CA ASN A 399 2.58 -3.96 6.48
C ASN A 399 4.06 -3.87 6.85
N PHE A 400 4.57 -4.84 7.62
CA PHE A 400 5.99 -4.90 7.96
C PHE A 400 6.87 -5.07 6.72
N PHE A 401 6.55 -6.01 5.83
CA PHE A 401 7.31 -6.22 4.61
C PHE A 401 7.21 -5.03 3.65
N LEU A 402 6.06 -4.36 3.61
CA LEU A 402 5.89 -3.15 2.81
C LEU A 402 6.82 -2.03 3.30
N PHE A 403 6.84 -1.80 4.61
CA PHE A 403 7.77 -0.86 5.25
C PHE A 403 9.23 -1.25 5.02
N LEU A 404 9.59 -2.53 5.25
CA LEU A 404 10.94 -3.05 5.09
C LEU A 404 11.45 -2.89 3.66
N TYR A 405 10.60 -3.18 2.67
CA TYR A 405 10.95 -3.00 1.27
C TYR A 405 11.21 -1.52 0.93
N GLY A 406 10.36 -0.62 1.41
CA GLY A 406 10.57 0.82 1.26
C GLY A 406 11.86 1.30 1.93
N PHE A 407 12.13 0.81 3.15
CA PHE A 407 13.35 1.09 3.91
C PHE A 407 14.62 0.66 3.16
N LEU A 408 14.63 -0.56 2.59
CA LEU A 408 15.76 -1.10 1.83
C LEU A 408 16.03 -0.32 0.53
N THR A 409 14.98 0.29 -0.06
CA THR A 409 15.07 0.98 -1.35
C THR A 409 15.31 2.49 -1.25
N LYS A 410 15.24 3.07 -0.05
CA LYS A 410 15.61 4.46 0.26
C LYS A 410 14.94 5.48 -0.69
N ASP A 411 15.70 6.45 -1.20
CA ASP A 411 15.23 7.62 -1.97
C ASP A 411 14.57 7.27 -3.31
N LYS A 412 14.65 6.00 -3.72
CA LYS A 412 14.04 5.54 -4.97
C LYS A 412 12.52 5.63 -4.93
N TYR A 413 11.91 5.25 -3.81
CA TYR A 413 10.46 5.14 -3.66
C TYR A 413 9.89 5.88 -2.45
N PHE A 414 10.66 6.06 -1.37
CA PHE A 414 10.26 6.89 -0.24
C PHE A 414 10.39 8.38 -0.54
N TYR A 415 9.62 9.19 0.17
CA TYR A 415 9.88 10.62 0.24
C TYR A 415 11.22 10.91 0.91
N GLN A 416 11.89 12.00 0.49
CA GLN A 416 13.19 12.41 1.05
C GLN A 416 13.16 12.65 2.57
N TRP A 417 12.01 13.04 3.12
CA TRP A 417 11.82 13.22 4.57
C TRP A 417 11.70 11.87 5.30
N ALA A 418 11.23 10.82 4.62
CA ALA A 418 11.07 9.48 5.17
C ALA A 418 12.34 8.62 5.02
N THR A 419 13.32 9.05 4.21
CA THR A 419 14.54 8.28 3.98
C THR A 419 15.55 8.39 5.14
N PHE A 420 16.18 7.26 5.45
CA PHE A 420 17.24 7.17 6.46
C PHE A 420 18.59 7.69 5.89
N GLY A 421 18.71 9.02 5.78
CA GLY A 421 19.92 9.76 5.38
C GLY A 421 20.43 10.72 6.47
N ARG A 422 21.15 11.80 6.13
CA ARG A 422 21.58 12.85 7.09
C ARG A 422 20.42 13.43 7.92
N THR A 423 19.21 13.44 7.35
CA THR A 423 17.95 13.84 8.02
C THR A 423 17.54 12.90 9.18
N PHE A 424 18.03 11.65 9.20
CA PHE A 424 17.77 10.68 10.26
C PHE A 424 18.35 11.11 11.62
N GLN A 425 19.50 11.79 11.62
CA GLN A 425 20.07 12.35 12.84
C GLN A 425 19.20 13.48 13.41
N THR A 426 18.51 14.23 12.54
CA THR A 426 17.66 15.36 12.92
C THR A 426 16.28 14.94 13.42
N MET A 427 15.70 13.84 12.91
CA MET A 427 14.34 13.35 13.28
C MET A 427 14.31 11.89 13.77
N SER A 428 15.36 11.44 14.47
CA SER A 428 15.53 10.05 14.94
C SER A 428 14.32 9.50 15.69
N GLN A 429 13.60 10.33 16.46
CA GLN A 429 12.47 9.90 17.29
C GLN A 429 11.20 9.60 16.48
N GLN A 430 10.88 10.39 15.45
CA GLN A 430 9.70 10.15 14.62
C GLN A 430 9.83 8.86 13.81
N ASN A 431 11.04 8.58 13.32
CA ASN A 431 11.34 7.36 12.57
C ASN A 431 11.30 6.10 13.46
N LYS A 432 11.80 6.19 14.70
CA LYS A 432 11.65 5.12 15.71
C LYS A 432 10.17 4.85 16.04
N TYR A 433 9.35 5.89 16.10
CA TYR A 433 7.92 5.74 16.32
C TYR A 433 7.23 5.04 15.14
N ILE A 434 7.59 5.34 13.89
CA ILE A 434 7.07 4.62 12.72
C ILE A 434 7.44 3.13 12.78
N ILE A 435 8.70 2.81 13.09
CA ILE A 435 9.13 1.41 13.28
C ILE A 435 8.29 0.72 14.37
N PHE A 436 8.09 1.39 15.50
CA PHE A 436 7.23 0.89 16.57
C PHE A 436 5.82 0.60 16.06
N LYS A 437 5.18 1.54 15.35
CA LYS A 437 3.83 1.34 14.80
C LYS A 437 3.73 0.08 13.94
N VAL A 438 4.71 -0.13 13.07
CA VAL A 438 4.75 -1.26 12.14
C VAL A 438 4.98 -2.59 12.87
N LEU A 439 5.80 -2.60 13.93
CA LEU A 439 6.11 -3.81 14.69
C LEU A 439 5.08 -4.15 15.78
N ASN A 440 4.24 -3.20 16.19
CA ASN A 440 3.35 -3.38 17.32
C ASN A 440 2.32 -4.51 17.11
N VAL A 441 1.57 -4.46 16.02
CA VAL A 441 0.54 -5.47 15.70
C VAL A 441 1.14 -6.87 15.46
N PRO A 442 2.23 -7.06 14.66
CA PRO A 442 2.82 -8.38 14.50
C PRO A 442 3.40 -8.93 15.80
N PHE A 443 3.91 -8.09 16.69
CA PHE A 443 4.39 -8.52 18.00
C PHE A 443 3.26 -9.09 18.87
N TRP A 444 2.17 -8.34 19.07
CA TRP A 444 1.06 -8.80 19.93
C TRP A 444 0.29 -9.99 19.33
N SER A 445 0.11 -10.01 18.00
CA SER A 445 -0.54 -11.15 17.34
C SER A 445 0.31 -12.42 17.36
N LEU A 446 1.63 -12.31 17.18
CA LEU A 446 2.55 -13.45 17.33
C LEU A 446 2.58 -13.95 18.78
N LEU A 447 2.64 -13.04 19.75
CA LEU A 447 2.59 -13.39 21.17
C LEU A 447 1.29 -14.13 21.49
N CYS A 448 0.15 -13.65 20.99
CA CYS A 448 -1.14 -14.32 21.14
C CYS A 448 -1.12 -15.72 20.51
N ALA A 449 -0.59 -15.86 19.29
CA ALA A 449 -0.49 -17.15 18.60
C ALA A 449 0.39 -18.16 19.35
N LEU A 450 1.55 -17.72 19.84
CA LEU A 450 2.47 -18.58 20.59
C LEU A 450 1.89 -18.96 21.95
N CYS A 451 1.32 -18.00 22.67
CA CYS A 451 0.75 -18.26 23.99
C CYS A 451 -0.58 -19.01 23.94
N SER A 452 -1.30 -19.00 22.81
CA SER A 452 -2.51 -19.81 22.62
C SER A 452 -2.26 -21.33 22.64
N LEU A 453 -1.01 -21.78 22.45
CA LEU A 453 -0.58 -23.17 22.65
C LEU A 453 -0.58 -23.61 24.13
N SER A 454 -0.77 -22.66 25.05
CA SER A 454 -0.85 -22.90 26.50
C SER A 454 -2.21 -23.52 26.89
N PRO A 455 -2.41 -23.95 28.17
CA PRO A 455 -3.65 -24.57 28.62
C PRO A 455 -4.90 -23.73 28.32
N GLN A 456 -6.02 -24.41 28.01
CA GLN A 456 -7.26 -23.84 27.48
C GLN A 456 -7.82 -22.68 28.33
N ASN A 457 -7.72 -22.79 29.65
CA ASN A 457 -8.22 -21.77 30.58
C ASN A 457 -7.47 -20.44 30.49
N ILE A 458 -6.21 -20.44 30.01
CA ILE A 458 -5.36 -19.24 29.96
C ILE A 458 -5.45 -18.57 28.59
N ALA A 459 -5.69 -19.35 27.52
CA ALA A 459 -5.69 -18.86 26.14
C ALA A 459 -6.67 -17.69 25.92
N LEU A 460 -7.86 -17.73 26.52
CA LEU A 460 -8.85 -16.66 26.45
C LEU A 460 -8.38 -15.37 27.14
N TYR A 461 -7.79 -15.46 28.34
CA TYR A 461 -7.25 -14.29 29.03
C TYR A 461 -6.10 -13.66 28.26
N ILE A 462 -5.25 -14.48 27.63
CA ILE A 462 -4.16 -14.01 26.78
C ILE A 462 -4.70 -13.28 25.55
N LEU A 463 -5.73 -13.84 24.89
CA LEU A 463 -6.38 -13.19 23.75
C LEU A 463 -6.90 -11.81 24.14
N CYS A 464 -7.69 -11.72 25.22
CA CYS A 464 -8.21 -10.45 25.71
C CYS A 464 -7.08 -9.47 26.08
N GLY A 465 -6.03 -9.95 26.74
CA GLY A 465 -4.85 -9.17 27.10
C GLY A 465 -4.12 -8.60 25.88
N CYS A 466 -3.80 -9.44 24.89
CA CYS A 466 -3.12 -9.02 23.66
C CYS A 466 -3.99 -8.07 22.82
N PHE A 467 -5.30 -8.32 22.78
CA PHE A 467 -6.24 -7.46 22.10
C PHE A 467 -6.27 -6.05 22.70
N LEU A 468 -6.38 -5.93 24.03
CA LEU A 468 -6.36 -4.63 24.72
C LEU A 468 -4.98 -3.97 24.67
N ALA A 469 -3.91 -4.76 24.74
CA ALA A 469 -2.54 -4.27 24.70
C ALA A 469 -2.16 -3.64 23.35
N THR A 470 -2.72 -4.14 22.25
CA THR A 470 -2.42 -3.65 20.89
C THR A 470 -2.76 -2.15 20.70
N PRO A 471 -3.99 -1.67 20.89
CA PRO A 471 -4.32 -0.25 20.77
C PRO A 471 -3.72 0.59 21.90
N THR A 472 -3.72 0.09 23.14
CA THR A 472 -3.18 0.85 24.29
C THR A 472 -1.70 1.16 24.15
N SER A 473 -0.92 0.21 23.61
CA SER A 473 0.51 0.42 23.35
C SER A 473 0.79 1.51 22.30
N PHE A 474 -0.12 1.80 21.35
CA PHE A 474 0.01 2.97 20.48
C PHE A 474 -0.10 4.29 21.25
N PHE A 475 -1.08 4.40 22.16
CA PHE A 475 -1.27 5.60 22.98
C PHE A 475 -0.09 5.82 23.93
N VAL A 476 0.32 4.76 24.63
CA VAL A 476 1.48 4.80 25.55
C VAL A 476 2.75 5.18 24.78
N ALA A 477 3.00 4.55 23.63
CA ALA A 477 4.16 4.91 22.81
C ALA A 477 4.12 6.36 22.36
N LYS A 478 2.97 6.87 21.89
CA LYS A 478 2.83 8.28 21.50
C LYS A 478 3.21 9.22 22.65
N LEU A 479 2.72 8.97 23.86
CA LEU A 479 3.06 9.77 25.05
C LEU A 479 4.56 9.71 25.37
N VAL A 480 5.16 8.51 25.36
CA VAL A 480 6.59 8.31 25.62
C VAL A 480 7.45 9.03 24.58
N PHE A 481 7.11 8.92 23.29
CA PHE A 481 7.85 9.58 22.22
C PHE A 481 7.68 11.10 22.27
N MET A 482 6.48 11.62 22.52
CA MET A 482 6.25 13.06 22.68
C MET A 482 7.04 13.64 23.86
N HIS A 483 7.06 12.95 25.00
CA HIS A 483 7.83 13.38 26.17
C HIS A 483 9.35 13.38 25.88
N ARG A 484 9.86 12.35 25.19
CA ARG A 484 11.28 12.29 24.79
C ARG A 484 11.66 13.37 23.78
N VAL A 485 10.77 13.69 22.84
CA VAL A 485 10.98 14.79 21.88
C VAL A 485 11.01 16.13 22.61
N ALA A 486 10.08 16.39 23.52
CA ALA A 486 10.06 17.61 24.33
C ALA A 486 11.34 17.77 25.16
N LYS A 487 11.81 16.69 25.81
CA LYS A 487 13.07 16.68 26.56
C LYS A 487 14.29 16.94 25.67
N SER A 488 14.32 16.37 24.46
CA SER A 488 15.40 16.59 23.49
C SER A 488 15.44 18.04 22.98
N LEU A 489 14.28 18.67 22.76
CA LEU A 489 14.21 20.07 22.34
C LEU A 489 14.67 21.00 23.47
N SER A 490 14.19 20.78 24.70
CA SER A 490 14.62 21.53 25.88
C SER A 490 16.13 21.42 26.14
N SER A 491 16.70 20.22 26.01
CA SER A 491 18.15 20.01 26.16
C SER A 491 18.98 20.67 25.05
N LYS A 492 18.42 20.79 23.84
CA LYS A 492 19.10 21.46 22.72
C LYS A 492 19.07 22.98 22.90
N GLU A 493 17.94 23.51 23.37
CA GLU A 493 17.80 24.93 23.72
C GLU A 493 18.73 25.35 24.86
N SER A 494 18.88 24.51 25.90
CA SER A 494 19.84 24.78 27.00
C SER A 494 21.29 24.75 26.50
N SER A 495 21.65 23.81 25.61
CA SER A 495 22.99 23.74 25.03
C SER A 495 23.32 24.92 24.09
N LEU A 496 22.32 25.44 23.36
CA LEU A 496 22.46 26.62 22.51
C LEU A 496 22.63 27.90 23.35
N LYS A 497 21.88 28.03 24.45
CA LYS A 497 22.06 29.15 25.41
C LYS A 497 23.45 29.11 26.05
N GLN A 498 23.93 27.92 26.42
CA GLN A 498 25.27 27.76 27.00
C GLN A 498 26.38 28.04 25.99
N GLY A 499 26.27 27.56 24.74
CA GLY A 499 27.24 27.82 23.68
C GLY A 499 27.28 29.29 23.22
N ASN A 500 26.14 29.98 23.21
CA ASN A 500 26.09 31.43 22.98
C ASN A 500 26.76 32.20 24.13
N ASN A 501 26.53 31.81 25.38
CA ASN A 501 27.20 32.42 26.52
C ASN A 501 28.73 32.20 26.48
N THR A 502 29.19 31.02 26.05
CA THR A 502 30.64 30.75 25.90
C THR A 502 31.27 31.55 24.76
N LYS A 503 30.57 31.70 23.62
CA LYS A 503 31.04 32.54 22.50
C LYS A 503 31.08 34.02 22.88
N GLN A 504 30.06 34.49 23.58
CA GLN A 504 30.00 35.87 24.06
C GLN A 504 31.09 36.15 25.10
N PHE A 505 31.42 35.16 25.94
CA PHE A 505 32.52 35.24 26.90
C PHE A 505 33.91 35.19 26.23
N SER A 506 34.09 34.41 25.15
CA SER A 506 35.34 34.42 24.39
C SER A 506 35.54 35.69 23.58
N GLU A 507 34.48 36.24 22.98
CA GLU A 507 34.52 37.52 22.25
C GLU A 507 34.76 38.71 23.19
N SER A 508 34.25 38.66 24.44
CA SER A 508 34.60 39.66 25.46
C SER A 508 36.06 39.52 25.90
N PHE A 509 36.58 38.30 26.10
CA PHE A 509 37.97 38.07 26.47
C PHE A 509 38.98 38.49 25.39
N GLU A 510 38.65 38.32 24.11
CA GLU A 510 39.48 38.82 23.00
C GLU A 510 39.47 40.35 22.91
N LYS A 511 38.30 40.99 23.13
CA LYS A 511 38.21 42.46 23.17
C LYS A 511 38.94 43.08 24.35
N ASP A 512 38.82 42.51 25.54
CA ASP A 512 39.50 43.00 26.73
C ASP A 512 41.04 42.92 26.56
N ASN A 513 41.55 41.85 25.95
CA ASN A 513 42.98 41.73 25.62
C ASN A 513 43.43 42.70 24.50
N GLU A 514 42.62 42.95 23.48
CA GLU A 514 42.95 43.94 22.44
C GLU A 514 42.97 45.38 22.97
N ASP A 515 42.02 45.72 23.85
CA ASP A 515 41.93 47.05 24.45
C ASP A 515 43.04 47.30 25.47
N GLU A 516 43.46 46.26 26.22
CA GLU A 516 44.63 46.34 27.11
C GLU A 516 45.94 46.50 26.32
N LEU A 517 46.06 45.86 25.15
CA LEU A 517 47.21 46.03 24.25
C LEU A 517 47.24 47.43 23.61
N LYS A 518 46.09 47.95 23.16
CA LYS A 518 45.97 49.29 22.57
C LYS A 518 46.22 50.39 23.59
N ASN A 519 45.74 50.24 24.83
CA ASN A 519 46.00 51.21 25.90
C ASN A 519 47.48 51.24 26.30
N ASN A 520 48.15 50.08 26.36
CA ASN A 520 49.59 50.03 26.64
C ASN A 520 50.45 50.64 25.51
N VAL A 521 50.01 50.51 24.25
CA VAL A 521 50.68 51.13 23.10
C VAL A 521 50.42 52.63 23.02
N SER A 522 49.18 53.07 23.30
CA SER A 522 48.82 54.50 23.33
C SER A 522 49.52 55.24 24.48
N PHE A 523 49.65 54.63 25.66
CA PHE A 523 50.38 55.22 26.79
C PHE A 523 51.88 55.36 26.51
N LYS A 524 52.47 54.43 25.73
CA LYS A 524 53.87 54.55 25.29
C LYS A 524 54.06 55.58 24.17
N LEU A 525 53.10 55.74 23.26
CA LEU A 525 53.17 56.72 22.16
C LEU A 525 52.89 58.14 22.63
N GLN A 526 51.99 58.35 23.60
CA GLN A 526 51.66 59.67 24.11
C GLN A 526 52.80 60.27 24.95
N ASN A 527 53.57 59.43 25.66
CA ASN A 527 54.79 59.85 26.34
C ASN A 527 55.98 60.08 25.38
N ALA A 528 55.92 59.60 24.13
CA ALA A 528 56.94 59.85 23.11
C ALA A 528 56.65 61.13 22.31
N HIS A 529 55.37 61.48 22.11
CA HIS A 529 54.97 62.57 21.22
C HIS A 529 54.97 63.98 21.85
N GLU A 530 54.99 64.10 23.19
CA GLU A 530 55.13 65.39 23.89
C GLU A 530 56.58 65.94 23.90
N ASN A 531 57.57 65.16 23.45
CA ASN A 531 58.98 65.58 23.44
C ASN A 531 59.52 66.01 22.05
N GLU A 532 58.71 66.03 20.98
CA GLU A 532 59.24 66.18 19.61
C GLU A 532 58.56 67.22 18.69
N ILE A 533 57.70 68.11 19.20
CA ILE A 533 57.10 69.19 18.38
C ILE A 533 57.72 70.55 18.75
N SER A 534 58.96 70.72 18.31
CA SER A 534 59.55 72.02 18.00
C SER A 534 60.61 71.78 16.92
N LEU A 535 60.28 72.07 15.66
CA LEU A 535 61.15 72.58 14.58
C LEU A 535 60.57 72.24 13.20
N ASP A 536 60.44 73.31 12.41
CA ASP A 536 60.61 73.43 10.95
C ASP A 536 59.57 72.81 10.00
N ASP A 537 58.94 73.67 9.18
CA ASP A 537 59.36 73.80 7.77
C ASP A 537 58.67 74.98 7.06
N GLU A 538 59.51 75.89 6.54
CA GLU A 538 59.18 76.94 5.58
C GLU A 538 59.38 76.43 4.13
N ASN A 539 58.37 76.71 3.30
CA ASN A 539 58.36 77.01 1.86
C ASN A 539 59.46 76.46 0.92
N PHE A 540 59.00 75.74 -0.12
CA PHE A 540 59.52 75.87 -1.50
C PHE A 540 58.40 75.64 -2.53
N ASP A 541 58.38 76.50 -3.56
CA ASP A 541 57.65 76.40 -4.84
C ASP A 541 58.56 77.14 -5.84
N PRO A 542 58.70 76.77 -7.14
CA PRO A 542 58.63 75.47 -7.81
C PRO A 542 59.99 74.85 -8.17
#